data_AF-A0A3B9HNL6-F1
#
_entry.id   AF-A0A3B9HNL6-F1
#
_cell.length_a   1.000
_cell.length_b   1.000
_cell.length_c   1.000
_cell.angle_alpha   90.00
_cell.angle_beta   90.00
_cell.angle_gamma   90.00
#
_symmetry.space_group_name_H-M   'P 1'
#
loop_
_entity.id
_entity.type
_entity.pdbx_description
1 polymer ?
#
loop_
_entity_poly.entity_id
_entity_poly.type
_entity_poly.pdbx_seq_one_letter_code
_entity_poly.pdbx_strand_id
1 'polypeptide(L)'
;RCISYLTIELKDEIIPGEFHDKMEGWMFGCDICQEVCPWNRFSKPHRQPRFHPDESVMHMDRNDWMEMTDEVMLALIKNSPLSRPGPSGIRRNLL
;
A
#
# COMPACT_ATOMS: atom_id res chain seq x y z
N ARG A 1 3.69 -15.12 9.05
CA ARG A 1 2.82 -13.92 9.13
C ARG A 1 3.35 -12.92 8.09
N CYS A 2 2.50 -12.12 7.45
CA CYS A 2 2.85 -11.39 6.21
C CYS A 2 2.39 -9.92 6.29
N ILE A 3 3.29 -8.97 6.01
CA ILE A 3 2.98 -7.52 5.97
C ILE A 3 1.91 -7.23 4.91
N SER A 4 2.04 -7.82 3.71
CA SER A 4 1.06 -7.65 2.64
C SER A 4 -0.36 -8.04 3.09
N TYR A 5 -0.53 -9.16 3.79
CA TYR A 5 -1.83 -9.51 4.38
C TYR A 5 -2.33 -8.45 5.39
N LEU A 6 -1.45 -7.97 6.28
CA LEU A 6 -1.82 -6.97 7.29
C LEU A 6 -2.27 -5.66 6.64
N THR A 7 -1.57 -5.21 5.60
CA THR A 7 -1.90 -3.96 4.91
C THR A 7 -3.15 -4.03 4.02
N ILE A 8 -3.51 -5.22 3.50
CA ILE A 8 -4.58 -5.38 2.51
C ILE A 8 -5.86 -5.95 3.12
N GLU A 9 -5.76 -7.01 3.95
CA GLU A 9 -6.90 -7.87 4.31
C GLU A 9 -7.24 -7.84 5.80
N LEU A 10 -6.36 -7.29 6.66
CA LEU A 10 -6.65 -7.16 8.09
C LEU A 10 -7.82 -6.19 8.28
N LYS A 11 -8.92 -6.68 8.85
CA LYS A 11 -10.11 -5.88 9.17
C LYS A 11 -10.03 -5.21 10.55
N ASP A 12 -9.22 -5.77 11.45
CA ASP A 12 -9.03 -5.21 12.78
C ASP A 12 -8.32 -3.86 12.68
N GLU A 13 -8.74 -2.89 13.49
CA GLU A 13 -8.13 -1.55 13.50
C GLU A 13 -6.70 -1.58 14.07
N ILE A 14 -6.34 -2.63 14.81
CA ILE A 14 -5.06 -2.71 15.50
C ILE A 14 -4.17 -3.74 14.81
N ILE A 15 -3.01 -3.29 14.36
CA ILE A 15 -1.96 -4.18 13.87
C ILE A 15 -1.40 -4.95 15.08
N PRO A 16 -1.25 -6.29 15.00
CA PRO A 16 -0.76 -7.06 16.13
C PRO A 16 0.60 -6.57 16.64
N GLY A 17 0.73 -6.49 17.97
CA GLY A 17 1.90 -5.97 18.71
C GLY A 17 3.28 -6.25 18.10
N GLU A 18 3.51 -7.52 17.72
CA GLU A 18 4.79 -7.98 17.17
C GLU A 18 5.17 -7.41 15.79
N PHE A 19 4.29 -6.63 15.16
CA PHE A 19 4.50 -5.98 13.86
C PHE A 19 4.67 -4.47 13.95
N HIS A 20 4.43 -3.80 15.09
CA HIS A 20 4.50 -2.33 15.17
C HIS A 20 5.82 -1.77 14.59
N ASP A 21 6.95 -2.36 14.97
CA ASP A 21 8.28 -1.91 14.49
C ASP A 21 8.71 -2.54 13.15
N LYS A 22 7.81 -3.29 12.50
CA LYS A 22 8.10 -4.05 11.26
C LYS A 22 7.27 -3.59 10.07
N MET A 23 6.38 -2.61 10.27
CA MET A 23 5.54 -2.09 9.19
C MET A 23 6.26 -1.09 8.31
N GLU A 24 7.38 -0.50 8.74
CA GLU A 24 8.29 0.35 7.91
C GLU A 24 7.59 1.40 7.01
N GLY A 25 6.40 1.87 7.37
CA GLY A 25 5.60 2.79 6.55
C GLY A 25 4.94 2.18 5.30
N TRP A 26 4.86 0.84 5.20
CA TRP A 26 4.14 0.12 4.15
C TRP A 26 2.64 0.47 4.17
N MET A 27 2.22 1.34 3.25
CA MET A 27 0.81 1.73 3.10
C MET A 27 -0.05 0.58 2.55
N PHE A 28 0.46 -0.16 1.56
CA PHE A 28 -0.25 -1.22 0.86
C PHE A 28 0.74 -2.25 0.28
N GLY A 29 0.51 -3.52 0.55
CA GLY A 29 1.39 -4.59 0.08
C GLY A 29 2.73 -4.62 0.80
N CYS A 30 3.66 -5.42 0.26
CA CYS A 30 5.04 -5.52 0.71
C CYS A 30 5.82 -6.33 -0.34
N ASP A 31 6.95 -5.79 -0.79
CA ASP A 31 7.77 -6.42 -1.84
C ASP A 31 9.10 -6.98 -1.31
N ILE A 32 9.35 -6.96 0.01
CA ILE A 32 10.62 -7.40 0.62
C ILE A 32 11.03 -8.80 0.15
N CYS A 33 10.08 -9.75 0.08
CA CYS A 33 10.38 -11.12 -0.36
C CYS A 33 10.76 -11.19 -1.85
N GLN A 34 10.28 -10.25 -2.66
CA GLN A 34 10.65 -10.10 -4.05
C GLN A 34 12.00 -9.39 -4.19
N GLU A 35 12.26 -8.35 -3.41
CA GLU A 35 13.51 -7.59 -3.46
C GLU A 35 14.73 -8.44 -3.10
N VAL A 36 14.63 -9.30 -2.09
CA VAL A 36 15.73 -10.19 -1.67
C VAL A 36 15.86 -11.43 -2.56
N CYS A 37 14.92 -11.66 -3.49
CA CYS A 37 14.91 -12.87 -4.31
C CYS A 37 16.01 -12.80 -5.39
N PRO A 38 16.96 -13.75 -5.42
CA PRO A 38 18.06 -13.74 -6.40
C PRO A 38 17.58 -13.92 -7.84
N TRP A 39 16.37 -14.43 -8.05
CA TRP A 39 15.78 -14.62 -9.38
C TRP A 39 15.21 -13.33 -9.97
N ASN A 40 14.84 -12.35 -9.14
CA ASN A 40 14.25 -11.11 -9.64
C ASN A 40 15.23 -10.22 -10.41
N ARG A 41 16.55 -10.42 -10.23
CA ARG A 41 17.55 -9.78 -11.09
C ARG A 41 17.41 -10.13 -12.58
N PHE A 42 16.68 -11.20 -12.90
CA PHE A 42 16.42 -11.63 -14.27
C PHE A 42 15.07 -11.11 -14.80
N SER A 43 14.28 -10.39 -14.01
CA SER A 43 12.99 -9.83 -14.45
C SER A 43 13.18 -8.74 -15.49
N LYS A 44 12.23 -8.63 -16.42
CA LYS A 44 12.22 -7.57 -17.44
C LYS A 44 11.08 -6.58 -17.16
N PRO A 45 11.28 -5.27 -17.37
CA PRO A 45 10.21 -4.29 -17.26
C PRO A 45 9.01 -4.62 -18.16
N HIS A 46 7.81 -4.33 -17.70
CA HIS A 46 6.60 -4.49 -18.51
C HIS A 46 6.54 -3.44 -19.63
N ARG A 47 5.74 -3.72 -20.67
CA ARG A 47 5.42 -2.76 -21.75
C ARG A 47 3.95 -2.37 -21.78
N GLN A 48 3.18 -2.76 -20.77
CA GLN A 48 1.75 -2.45 -20.67
C GLN A 48 1.57 -1.02 -20.15
N PRO A 49 1.02 -0.07 -20.94
CA PRO A 49 0.89 1.31 -20.49
C PRO A 49 -0.08 1.49 -19.31
N ARG A 50 -1.07 0.59 -19.17
CA ARG A 50 -2.03 0.63 -18.05
C ARG A 50 -1.41 0.33 -16.69
N PHE A 51 -0.17 -0.14 -16.65
CA PHE A 51 0.56 -0.40 -15.40
C PHE A 51 1.51 0.75 -15.02
N HIS A 52 1.52 1.84 -15.79
CA HIS A 52 2.19 3.04 -15.32
C HIS A 52 1.47 3.59 -14.07
N PRO A 53 2.24 4.05 -13.07
CA PRO A 53 1.66 4.67 -11.90
C PRO A 53 0.91 5.95 -12.28
N ASP A 54 -0.12 6.28 -11.50
CA ASP A 54 -0.86 7.51 -11.67
C ASP A 54 -0.07 8.67 -11.07
N GLU A 55 0.31 9.64 -11.90
CA GLU A 55 1.11 10.81 -11.49
C GLU A 55 0.44 11.63 -10.37
N SER A 56 -0.89 11.57 -10.26
CA SER A 56 -1.63 12.28 -9.20
C SER A 56 -1.31 11.78 -7.79
N VAL A 57 -0.88 10.53 -7.65
CA VAL A 57 -0.47 9.94 -6.36
C VAL A 57 1.05 9.88 -6.18
N MET A 58 1.83 9.97 -7.26
CA MET A 58 3.29 9.89 -7.22
C MET A 58 3.95 11.05 -6.46
N HIS A 59 3.26 12.18 -6.34
CA HIS A 59 3.74 13.38 -5.66
C HIS A 59 3.19 13.56 -4.24
N MET A 60 2.34 12.64 -3.78
CA MET A 60 1.75 12.71 -2.46
C MET A 60 2.69 12.19 -1.38
N ASP A 61 2.72 12.87 -0.25
CA ASP A 61 3.40 12.42 0.96
C ASP A 61 2.44 11.80 1.99
N ARG A 62 2.97 11.36 3.12
CA ARG A 62 2.17 10.75 4.19
C ARG A 62 1.06 11.69 4.70
N ASN A 63 1.34 12.98 4.84
CA ASN A 63 0.38 13.94 5.37
C ASN A 63 -0.78 14.13 4.39
N ASP A 64 -0.50 14.17 3.09
CA ASP A 64 -1.55 14.25 2.07
C ASP A 64 -2.57 13.11 2.23
N TRP A 65 -2.11 11.88 2.47
CA TRP A 65 -2.99 10.73 2.71
C TRP A 65 -3.71 10.79 4.07
N MET A 66 -3.05 11.31 5.10
CA MET A 66 -3.60 11.41 6.46
C MET A 66 -4.61 12.55 6.64
N GLU A 67 -4.54 13.61 5.83
CA GLU A 67 -5.42 14.78 5.90
C GLU A 67 -6.54 14.78 4.85
N MET A 68 -6.41 13.98 3.79
CA MET A 68 -7.45 13.81 2.77
C MET A 68 -8.79 13.42 3.38
N THR A 69 -9.93 13.84 2.83
CA THR A 69 -11.24 13.33 3.26
C THR A 69 -11.52 11.94 2.69
N ASP A 70 -12.39 11.16 3.35
CA ASP A 70 -12.73 9.82 2.88
C ASP A 70 -13.39 9.85 1.50
N GLU A 71 -14.20 10.86 1.18
CA GLU A 71 -14.85 11.01 -0.12
C GLU A 71 -13.81 11.19 -1.25
N VAL A 72 -12.81 12.03 -1.01
CA VAL A 72 -11.72 12.27 -1.97
C VAL A 72 -10.88 11.00 -2.13
N MET A 73 -10.55 10.33 -1.03
CA MET A 73 -9.76 9.10 -1.07
C MET A 73 -10.49 7.98 -1.80
N LEU A 74 -11.79 7.81 -1.55
CA LEU A 74 -12.61 6.80 -2.24
C LEU A 74 -12.70 7.05 -3.74
N ALA A 75 -12.78 8.31 -4.16
CA ALA A 75 -12.75 8.66 -5.58
C ALA A 75 -11.40 8.34 -6.22
N LEU A 76 -10.30 8.64 -5.50
CA LEU A 76 -8.92 8.43 -5.94
C LEU A 76 -8.56 6.95 -6.07
N ILE A 77 -8.88 6.13 -5.06
CA ILE A 77 -8.55 4.69 -5.05
C ILE A 77 -9.55 3.83 -5.84
N LYS A 78 -10.54 4.46 -6.47
CA LYS A 78 -11.54 3.75 -7.26
C LYS A 78 -10.87 2.98 -8.40
N ASN A 79 -11.27 1.72 -8.59
CA ASN A 79 -10.66 0.79 -9.56
C ASN A 79 -9.18 0.44 -9.29
N SER A 80 -8.65 0.78 -8.12
CA SER A 80 -7.34 0.32 -7.64
C SER A 80 -7.50 -0.80 -6.60
N PRO A 81 -6.52 -1.72 -6.47
CA PRO A 81 -6.45 -2.65 -5.34
C PRO A 81 -6.48 -1.96 -3.96
N LEU A 82 -6.11 -0.67 -3.89
CA LEU A 82 -6.21 0.15 -2.68
C LEU A 82 -7.63 0.25 -2.11
N SER A 83 -8.67 -0.04 -2.91
CA SER A 83 -10.05 -0.10 -2.42
C SER A 83 -10.31 -1.25 -1.43
N ARG A 84 -9.42 -2.26 -1.38
CA ARG A 84 -9.51 -3.41 -0.46
C ARG A 84 -9.42 -3.01 1.01
N PRO A 85 -8.35 -2.35 1.48
CA PRO A 85 -8.28 -1.85 2.86
C PRO A 85 -9.19 -0.64 3.09
N GLY A 86 -9.47 0.15 2.04
CA GLY A 86 -10.25 1.38 2.13
C GLY A 86 -9.54 2.49 2.95
N PRO A 87 -10.20 3.64 3.16
CA PRO A 87 -9.57 4.80 3.81
C PRO A 87 -9.08 4.53 5.24
N SER A 88 -9.87 3.83 6.05
CA SER A 88 -9.49 3.48 7.42
C SER A 88 -8.26 2.56 7.47
N GLY A 89 -8.22 1.55 6.60
CA GLY A 89 -7.09 0.63 6.50
C GLY A 89 -5.81 1.33 6.02
N ILE A 90 -5.93 2.23 5.03
CA ILE A 90 -4.80 3.03 4.54
C ILE A 90 -4.23 3.92 5.66
N ARG A 91 -5.08 4.70 6.35
CA ARG A 91 -4.63 5.56 7.46
C ARG A 91 -4.00 4.72 8.58
N ARG A 92 -4.62 3.60 8.97
CA ARG A 92 -4.07 2.69 9.98
C ARG A 92 -2.65 2.25 9.64
N ASN A 93 -2.40 1.91 8.38
CA ASN A 93 -1.08 1.42 7.95
C ASN A 93 -0.01 2.55 7.93
N LEU A 94 -0.43 3.81 7.92
CA LEU A 94 0.43 5.00 7.90
C LEU A 94 0.66 5.65 9.28
N LEU A 95 -0.05 5.18 10.32
CA LEU A 95 0.16 5.56 11.73
C LEU A 95 1.48 4.98 12.25
#